data_AF-A0A409XLZ4-F1
#
_entry.id   AF-A0A409XLZ4-F1
#
_cell.length_a   1.000
_cell.length_b   1.000
_cell.length_c   1.000
_cell.angle_alpha   90.00
_cell.angle_beta   90.00
_cell.angle_gamma   90.00
#
_symmetry.space_group_name_H-M   'P 1'
#
loop_
_entity.id
_entity.type
_entity.pdbx_description
1 polymer ?
#
loop_
_entity_poly.entity_id
_entity_poly.type
_entity_poly.pdbx_seq_one_letter_code
_entity_poly.pdbx_strand_id
1 'polypeptide(L)'
;MPRLLRRIASSFTRNSETNQLETPIFDTPLADQTMEELETLRKEILAAYKETIDQKEMAKQNYHPAAAKAAHYQARSLRLKLNLVERELHQRLSLIAKVVKKAKSFYL
;
A
#
# COMPACT_ATOMS: atom_id res chain seq x y z
N MET A 1 11.10 -30.96 -3.56
CA MET A 1 10.87 -29.86 -4.54
C MET A 1 9.53 -29.19 -4.21
N PRO A 2 9.49 -27.89 -3.84
CA PRO A 2 8.33 -27.34 -3.15
C PRO A 2 7.28 -26.81 -4.15
N ARG A 3 6.13 -27.49 -4.20
CA ARG A 3 4.94 -27.17 -5.01
C ARG A 3 4.17 -25.93 -4.53
N LEU A 4 4.68 -25.20 -3.53
CA LEU A 4 4.03 -24.06 -2.89
C LEU A 4 4.09 -22.77 -3.72
N LEU A 5 5.14 -22.57 -4.51
CA LEU A 5 5.31 -21.34 -5.29
C LEU A 5 4.36 -21.24 -6.49
N ARG A 6 3.84 -22.37 -6.99
CA ARG A 6 2.94 -22.38 -8.16
C ARG A 6 1.54 -21.85 -7.83
N ARG A 7 1.15 -21.82 -6.55
CA ARG A 7 -0.20 -21.38 -6.14
C ARG A 7 -0.34 -19.87 -6.05
N ILE A 8 0.75 -19.13 -5.86
CA ILE A 8 0.71 -17.67 -5.72
C ILE A 8 0.58 -16.99 -7.09
N ALA A 9 1.24 -17.52 -8.12
CA ALA A 9 1.11 -17.00 -9.49
C ALA A 9 -0.27 -17.30 -10.12
N SER A 10 -0.91 -18.41 -9.73
CA SER A 10 -2.19 -18.85 -10.30
C SER A 10 -3.41 -18.10 -9.77
N SER A 11 -3.32 -17.39 -8.64
CA SER A 11 -4.44 -16.63 -8.07
C SER A 11 -4.56 -15.21 -8.62
N PHE A 12 -3.61 -14.76 -9.46
CA PHE A 12 -3.60 -13.39 -9.99
C PHE A 12 -4.44 -13.22 -11.27
N THR A 13 -4.84 -14.30 -11.93
CA THR A 13 -5.50 -14.26 -13.25
C THR A 13 -6.98 -14.63 -13.23
N ARG A 14 -7.64 -14.67 -12.07
CA ARG A 14 -9.05 -15.02 -12.00
C ARG A 14 -9.75 -14.19 -10.93
N ASN A 15 -10.24 -13.02 -11.35
CA ASN A 15 -11.42 -12.28 -10.87
C ASN A 15 -11.53 -10.99 -11.70
N SER A 16 -11.81 -11.13 -13.00
CA SER A 16 -12.39 -10.06 -13.81
C SER A 16 -13.90 -10.06 -13.55
N GLU A 17 -14.42 -8.87 -13.23
CA GLU A 17 -15.85 -8.49 -13.07
C GLU A 17 -16.24 -8.11 -11.64
N THR A 18 -16.66 -6.85 -11.51
CA THR A 18 -17.27 -6.18 -10.34
C THR A 18 -16.30 -5.70 -9.25
N ASN A 19 -15.61 -4.60 -9.55
CA ASN A 19 -15.61 -3.36 -8.76
C ASN A 19 -14.60 -2.38 -9.38
N GLN A 20 -15.12 -1.42 -10.13
CA GLN A 20 -14.44 -0.22 -10.57
C GLN A 20 -14.11 0.68 -9.36
N LEU A 21 -13.20 0.22 -8.50
CA LEU A 21 -12.34 1.16 -7.80
C LEU A 21 -11.10 1.32 -8.66
N GLU A 22 -11.28 2.04 -9.77
CA GLU A 22 -10.20 2.78 -10.42
C GLU A 22 -9.61 3.74 -9.39
N THR A 23 -8.69 3.23 -8.58
CA THR A 23 -7.62 4.08 -8.10
C THR A 23 -6.37 3.42 -8.67
N PRO A 24 -5.83 3.94 -9.77
CA PRO A 24 -4.52 3.53 -10.23
C PRO A 24 -3.53 4.14 -9.22
N ILE A 25 -3.43 3.55 -8.02
CA ILE A 25 -2.66 4.17 -6.92
C ILE A 25 -1.15 4.21 -7.27
N PHE A 26 -0.72 3.44 -8.26
CA PHE A 26 0.65 3.49 -8.78
C PHE A 26 0.63 3.59 -10.31
N ASP A 27 0.30 4.78 -10.82
CA ASP A 27 0.56 5.12 -12.22
C ASP A 27 2.06 5.10 -12.54
N THR A 28 2.88 5.37 -11.52
CA THR A 28 4.34 5.32 -11.56
C THR A 28 4.88 4.25 -10.59
N PRO A 29 5.95 3.53 -10.96
CA PRO A 29 6.64 2.62 -10.04
C PRO A 29 7.14 3.37 -8.80
N LEU A 30 6.92 2.80 -7.61
CA LEU A 30 7.42 3.34 -6.32
C LEU A 30 8.93 3.66 -6.34
N ALA A 31 9.70 2.90 -7.11
CA ALA A 31 11.15 3.09 -7.25
C ALA A 31 11.52 4.39 -7.98
N ASP A 32 10.65 4.88 -8.85
CA ASP A 32 10.89 6.05 -9.70
C ASP A 32 10.32 7.34 -9.10
N GLN A 33 9.43 7.21 -8.11
CA GLN A 33 8.83 8.34 -7.40
C GLN A 33 9.86 9.09 -6.57
N THR A 34 9.63 10.37 -6.24
CA THR A 34 10.47 11.14 -5.31
C THR A 34 10.14 10.83 -3.84
N MET A 35 11.00 11.25 -2.89
CA MET A 35 10.69 11.13 -1.45
C MET A 35 9.40 11.87 -1.07
N GLU A 36 9.20 13.06 -1.65
CA GLU A 36 8.02 13.89 -1.42
C GLU A 36 6.76 13.22 -1.97
N GLU A 37 6.82 12.68 -3.20
CA GLU A 37 5.72 11.89 -3.79
C GLU A 37 5.38 10.64 -2.96
N LEU A 38 6.38 9.94 -2.40
CA LEU A 38 6.11 8.81 -1.52
C LEU A 38 5.44 9.24 -0.21
N GLU A 39 5.78 10.43 0.32
CA GLU A 39 5.14 10.98 1.50
C GLU A 39 3.70 11.47 1.24
N THR A 40 3.44 12.11 0.10
CA THR A 40 2.09 12.51 -0.31
C THR A 40 1.22 11.26 -0.50
N LEU A 41 1.73 10.27 -1.21
CA LEU A 41 1.03 9.02 -1.47
C LEU A 41 0.77 8.23 -0.17
N ARG A 42 1.69 8.27 0.79
CA ARG A 42 1.46 7.72 2.15
C ARG A 42 0.29 8.42 2.83
N LYS A 43 0.20 9.75 2.77
CA LYS A 43 -0.88 10.53 3.40
C LYS A 43 -2.23 10.23 2.74
N GLU A 44 -2.27 10.15 1.41
CA GLU A 44 -3.47 9.83 0.65
C GLU A 44 -4.00 8.43 1.00
N ILE A 45 -3.12 7.43 1.01
CA ILE A 45 -3.50 6.06 1.40
C ILE A 45 -4.01 6.02 2.84
N LEU A 46 -3.39 6.78 3.76
CA LEU A 46 -3.85 6.86 5.15
C LEU A 46 -5.23 7.51 5.27
N ALA A 47 -5.49 8.57 4.49
CA ALA A 47 -6.80 9.23 4.46
C ALA A 47 -7.88 8.28 3.94
N ALA A 48 -7.64 7.65 2.79
CA ALA A 48 -8.54 6.65 2.22
C ALA A 48 -8.76 5.46 3.16
N TYR A 49 -7.71 5.00 3.86
CA TYR A 49 -7.83 3.90 4.80
C TYR A 49 -8.76 4.24 5.96
N LYS A 50 -8.61 5.43 6.56
CA LYS A 50 -9.51 5.88 7.64
C LYS A 50 -10.96 5.94 7.16
N GLU A 51 -11.19 6.54 6.00
CA GLU A 51 -12.53 6.63 5.41
C GLU A 51 -13.15 5.25 5.18
N THR A 52 -12.38 4.29 4.64
CA THR A 52 -12.90 2.91 4.44
C THR A 52 -13.19 2.18 5.75
N ILE A 53 -12.48 2.50 6.85
CA ILE A 53 -12.79 1.97 8.18
C ILE A 53 -14.10 2.56 8.69
N ASP A 54 -14.30 3.88 8.54
CA ASP A 54 -15.53 4.55 8.95
C ASP A 54 -16.74 4.00 8.16
N GLN A 55 -16.59 3.84 6.84
CA GLN A 55 -17.60 3.21 5.98
C GLN A 55 -17.94 1.78 6.43
N LYS A 56 -16.93 1.00 6.84
CA LYS A 56 -17.14 -0.35 7.37
C LYS A 56 -17.95 -0.34 8.66
N GLU A 57 -17.62 0.54 9.59
CA GLU A 57 -18.35 0.64 10.86
C GLU A 57 -19.78 1.13 10.65
N MET A 58 -19.99 2.12 9.78
CA MET A 58 -21.33 2.58 9.38
C MET A 58 -22.15 1.45 8.74
N ALA A 59 -21.55 0.66 7.85
CA ALA A 59 -22.24 -0.47 7.21
C ALA A 59 -22.63 -1.56 8.21
N LYS A 60 -21.83 -1.79 9.26
CA LYS A 60 -22.20 -2.71 10.35
C LYS A 60 -23.37 -2.17 11.16
N GLN A 61 -23.33 -0.89 11.54
CA GLN A 61 -24.41 -0.25 12.31
C GLN A 61 -25.75 -0.30 11.55
N ASN A 62 -25.70 -0.16 10.22
CA ASN A 62 -26.88 -0.22 9.35
C ASN A 62 -27.27 -1.65 8.92
N TYR A 63 -26.73 -2.69 9.55
CA TYR A 63 -27.02 -4.11 9.21
C TYR A 63 -26.83 -4.45 7.72
N HIS A 64 -25.79 -3.88 7.08
CA HIS A 64 -25.42 -4.14 5.70
C HIS A 64 -24.13 -4.99 5.62
N PRO A 65 -24.22 -6.32 5.82
CA PRO A 65 -23.04 -7.19 5.93
C PRO A 65 -22.21 -7.26 4.65
N ALA A 66 -22.85 -7.17 3.48
CA ALA A 66 -22.14 -7.16 2.19
C ALA A 66 -21.26 -5.91 2.03
N ALA A 67 -21.79 -4.73 2.39
CA ALA A 67 -21.05 -3.47 2.35
C ALA A 67 -19.91 -3.45 3.37
N ALA A 68 -20.16 -3.93 4.60
CA ALA A 68 -19.11 -4.04 5.62
C ALA A 68 -17.97 -5.00 5.19
N LYS A 69 -18.33 -6.10 4.51
CA LYS A 69 -17.36 -7.05 3.95
C LYS A 69 -16.55 -6.43 2.81
N ALA A 70 -17.19 -5.67 1.92
CA ALA A 70 -16.52 -4.95 0.84
C ALA A 70 -15.51 -3.92 1.39
N ALA A 71 -15.96 -3.06 2.31
CA ALA A 71 -15.10 -2.06 2.96
C ALA A 71 -13.93 -2.72 3.73
N HIS A 72 -14.15 -3.91 4.33
CA HIS A 72 -13.07 -4.66 4.97
C HIS A 72 -11.97 -5.09 3.97
N TYR A 73 -12.34 -5.60 2.79
CA TYR A 73 -11.35 -5.97 1.78
C TYR A 73 -10.63 -4.75 1.20
N GLN A 74 -11.35 -3.64 1.02
CA GLN A 74 -10.75 -2.37 0.58
C GLN A 74 -9.72 -1.86 1.60
N ALA A 75 -10.08 -1.81 2.89
CA ALA A 75 -9.18 -1.43 3.96
C ALA A 75 -7.93 -2.33 4.02
N ARG A 76 -8.10 -3.65 3.82
CA ARG A 76 -6.96 -4.59 3.74
C ARG A 76 -6.04 -4.29 2.55
N SER A 77 -6.61 -3.98 1.38
CA SER A 77 -5.84 -3.59 0.19
C SER A 77 -5.03 -2.31 0.43
N LEU A 78 -5.67 -1.28 0.98
CA LEU A 78 -5.03 -0.02 1.33
C LEU A 78 -3.89 -0.22 2.34
N ARG A 79 -4.09 -1.09 3.35
CA ARG A 79 -3.03 -1.41 4.31
C ARG A 79 -1.82 -2.08 3.65
N LEU A 80 -2.03 -2.97 2.68
CA LEU A 80 -0.94 -3.58 1.93
C LEU A 80 -0.18 -2.54 1.09
N LYS A 81 -0.89 -1.63 0.43
CA LYS A 81 -0.27 -0.54 -0.32
C LYS A 81 0.55 0.39 0.59
N LEU A 82 -0.01 0.76 1.76
CA LEU A 82 0.70 1.57 2.76
C LEU A 82 2.01 0.92 3.19
N ASN A 83 2.01 -0.39 3.47
CA ASN A 83 3.22 -1.12 3.87
C ASN A 83 4.31 -1.07 2.79
N LEU A 84 3.94 -1.11 1.51
CA LEU A 84 4.90 -1.01 0.41
C LEU A 84 5.56 0.38 0.37
N VAL A 85 4.76 1.44 0.52
CA VAL A 85 5.22 2.82 0.54
C VAL A 85 6.12 3.09 1.74
N GLU A 86 5.71 2.64 2.93
CA GLU A 86 6.52 2.79 4.15
C GLU A 86 7.84 2.03 4.06
N ARG A 87 7.85 0.86 3.41
CA ARG A 87 9.07 0.11 3.15
C ARG A 87 10.01 0.85 2.21
N GLU A 88 9.49 1.42 1.13
CA GLU A 88 10.28 2.18 0.15
C GLU A 88 10.87 3.45 0.80
N LEU A 89 10.06 4.20 1.56
CA LEU A 89 10.52 5.33 2.35
C LEU A 89 11.63 4.93 3.32
N HIS A 90 11.46 3.83 4.05
CA HIS A 90 12.48 3.35 4.99
C HIS A 90 13.78 2.97 4.29
N GLN A 91 13.69 2.30 3.13
CA GLN A 91 14.84 1.90 2.33
C GLN A 91 15.63 3.14 1.87
N ARG A 92 14.95 4.17 1.37
CA ARG A 92 15.58 5.41 0.89
C ARG A 92 16.22 6.21 2.02
N LEU A 93 15.52 6.37 3.15
CA LEU A 93 16.07 7.03 4.34
C LEU A 93 17.33 6.31 4.85
N SER A 94 17.33 4.97 4.84
CA SER A 94 18.51 4.17 5.21
C SER A 94 19.69 4.41 4.26
N LEU A 95 19.44 4.51 2.95
CA LEU A 95 20.48 4.81 1.97
C LEU A 95 21.06 6.22 2.16
N ILE A 96 20.21 7.22 2.35
CA ILE A 96 20.65 8.60 2.63
C ILE A 96 21.53 8.64 3.89
N ALA A 97 21.10 7.98 4.97
CA ALA A 97 21.87 7.91 6.21
C ALA A 97 23.27 7.30 6.01
N LYS A 98 23.39 6.24 5.18
CA LYS A 98 24.68 5.62 4.85
C LYS A 98 25.59 6.58 4.07
N VAL A 99 25.05 7.29 3.09
CA VAL A 99 25.79 8.27 2.30
C VAL A 99 26.31 9.40 3.19
N VAL A 100 25.46 9.95 4.07
CA VAL A 100 25.84 11.01 5.02
C VAL A 100 26.94 10.52 5.97
N LYS A 101 26.82 9.30 6.52
CA LYS A 101 27.85 8.72 7.38
C LYS A 101 29.18 8.58 6.66
N LYS A 102 29.16 8.11 5.41
CA LYS A 102 30.36 7.95 4.58
C LYS A 102 31.00 9.30 4.22
N ALA A 103 30.19 10.31 3.90
CA ALA A 103 30.69 11.66 3.64
C ALA A 103 31.42 12.21 4.88
N LYS A 104 30.80 12.11 6.07
CA LYS A 104 31.42 12.56 7.33
C LYS A 104 32.76 11.87 7.63
N SER A 105 32.91 10.58 7.30
CA SER A 105 34.18 9.86 7.50
C SER A 105 35.29 10.24 6.52
N PHE A 106 34.99 10.99 5.45
CA PHE A 106 36.03 11.52 4.55
C PHE A 106 36.55 12.90 4.96
N TYR A 107 35.80 13.62 5.79
CA TYR A 107 36.14 14.98 6.24
C TYR A 107 36.61 15.03 7.71
N LEU A 108 36.78 13.87 8.35
CA LEU A 108 37.36 13.65 9.68
C LEU A 108 38.59 12.75 9.54
#